data_AF-N1V3Z4-F1
#
_entry.id   AF-N1V3Z4-F1
#
_cell.length_a   1.000
_cell.length_b   1.000
_cell.length_c   1.000
_cell.angle_alpha   90.00
_cell.angle_beta   90.00
_cell.angle_gamma   90.00
#
_symmetry.space_group_name_H-M   'P 1'
#
loop_
_entity.id
_entity.type
_entity.pdbx_description
1 polymer ?
#
loop_
_entity_poly.entity_id
_entity_poly.type
_entity_poly.pdbx_seq_one_letter_code
_entity_poly.pdbx_strand_id
1 'polypeptide(L)'
;MIAVALEIQTDKNMVDQLGTNSVSFDSHYWKGYASNGSRMNTVTSDKAYNCVQDRTELLPDSIGPGEKVEGLVILDVATKSGTIAFSFPGQPNGWEWQYGKPSAV
;
A
#
# COMPACT_ATOMS: atom_id res chain seq x y z
N MET A 1 -3.21 2.12 -13.09
CA MET A 1 -3.25 1.09 -12.03
C MET A 1 -1.97 0.30 -11.96
N ILE A 2 -1.54 0.03 -10.73
CA ILE A 2 -0.46 -0.89 -10.38
C ILE A 2 -0.92 -1.75 -9.19
N ALA A 3 -0.33 -2.93 -9.06
CA ALA A 3 -0.48 -3.79 -7.88
C ALA A 3 0.82 -3.74 -7.07
N VAL A 4 0.69 -3.52 -5.77
CA VAL A 4 1.80 -3.58 -4.82
C VAL A 4 1.65 -4.88 -4.04
N ALA A 5 2.56 -5.82 -4.26
CA ALA A 5 2.62 -7.03 -3.47
C ALA A 5 3.34 -6.76 -2.15
N LEU A 6 2.73 -7.19 -1.04
CA LEU A 6 3.24 -7.02 0.31
C LEU A 6 3.18 -8.32 1.06
N GLU A 7 4.28 -8.62 1.77
CA GLU A 7 4.34 -9.63 2.81
C GLU A 7 4.45 -8.92 4.16
N ILE A 8 3.51 -9.20 5.05
CA ILE A 8 3.40 -8.53 6.34
C ILE A 8 3.45 -9.57 7.45
N GLN A 9 4.23 -9.27 8.47
CA GLN A 9 4.26 -10.02 9.72
C GLN A 9 4.18 -9.04 10.88
N THR A 10 3.19 -9.22 11.75
CA THR A 10 3.04 -8.43 12.98
C THR A 10 3.58 -9.21 14.18
N ASP A 11 4.12 -8.49 15.16
CA ASP A 11 4.53 -9.10 16.43
C ASP A 11 3.29 -9.38 17.30
N LYS A 12 3.35 -10.40 18.17
CA LYS A 12 2.27 -10.68 19.13
C LYS A 12 2.10 -9.54 20.14
N ASN A 13 3.17 -8.79 20.42
CA ASN A 13 3.21 -7.65 21.31
C ASN A 13 3.05 -6.32 20.56
N MET A 14 2.52 -6.34 19.34
CA MET A 14 2.30 -5.13 18.52
C MET A 14 1.55 -4.03 19.29
N VAL A 15 0.59 -4.39 20.14
CA VAL A 15 -0.17 -3.45 20.97
C VAL A 15 0.74 -2.64 21.88
N ASP A 16 1.71 -3.29 22.52
CA ASP A 16 2.64 -2.64 23.45
C ASP A 16 3.62 -1.73 22.71
N GLN A 17 3.97 -2.08 21.46
CA GLN A 17 4.95 -1.37 20.64
C GLN A 17 4.35 -0.18 19.88
N LEU A 18 3.12 -0.34 19.36
CA LEU A 18 2.48 0.61 18.45
C LEU A 18 1.27 1.31 19.08
N GLY A 19 0.78 0.85 20.24
CA GLY A 19 -0.44 1.38 20.87
C GLY A 19 -1.73 1.05 20.10
N THR A 20 -1.67 0.13 19.14
CA THR A 20 -2.81 -0.30 18.31
C THR A 20 -2.92 -1.82 18.26
N ASN A 21 -4.15 -2.32 18.20
CA ASN A 21 -4.45 -3.75 18.06
C ASN A 21 -4.57 -4.20 16.60
N SER A 22 -4.44 -3.29 15.64
CA SER A 22 -4.47 -3.60 14.22
C SER A 22 -3.67 -2.59 13.40
N VAL A 23 -3.19 -3.04 12.25
CA VAL A 23 -2.62 -2.19 11.20
C VAL A 23 -3.35 -2.42 9.89
N SER A 24 -3.39 -1.39 9.05
CA SER A 24 -4.03 -1.43 7.74
C SER A 24 -3.10 -0.85 6.69
N PHE A 25 -3.11 -1.47 5.52
CA PHE A 25 -2.37 -1.04 4.33
C PHE A 25 -3.31 -0.58 3.23
N ASP A 26 -4.55 -0.25 3.59
CA ASP A 26 -5.57 0.22 2.68
C ASP A 26 -5.07 1.38 1.79
N SER A 27 -5.59 1.41 0.56
CA SER A 27 -5.18 2.33 -0.49
C SER A 27 -5.27 3.83 -0.09
N HIS A 28 -6.12 4.19 0.88
CA HIS A 28 -6.25 5.57 1.36
C HIS A 28 -5.01 6.09 2.10
N TYR A 29 -4.13 5.20 2.57
CA TYR A 29 -2.88 5.56 3.25
C TYR A 29 -1.70 5.75 2.30
N TRP A 30 -1.93 5.56 1.00
CA TRP A 30 -0.92 5.68 -0.04
C TRP A 30 -0.96 7.04 -0.72
N LYS A 31 0.20 7.48 -1.21
CA LYS A 31 0.37 8.68 -2.03
C LYS A 31 1.13 8.32 -3.29
N GLY A 32 0.73 8.91 -4.42
CA GLY A 32 1.44 8.80 -5.69
C GLY A 32 2.13 10.11 -6.04
N TYR A 33 3.29 10.01 -6.68
CA TYR A 33 4.06 11.13 -7.21
C TYR A 33 4.48 10.82 -8.65
N ALA A 34 4.30 11.78 -9.54
CA ALA A 34 4.83 11.69 -10.90
C ALA A 34 6.35 11.90 -10.90
N SER A 35 7.03 11.54 -11.99
CA SER A 35 8.50 11.64 -12.10
C SER A 35 9.05 13.07 -11.92
N ASN A 36 8.22 14.10 -12.11
CA ASN A 36 8.57 15.49 -11.87
C ASN A 36 8.37 15.94 -10.40
N GLY A 37 8.05 15.01 -9.49
CA GLY A 37 7.81 15.28 -8.07
C GLY A 37 6.40 15.80 -7.73
N SER A 38 5.52 15.99 -8.72
CA SER A 38 4.14 16.43 -8.45
C SER A 38 3.34 15.31 -7.77
N ARG A 39 2.67 15.65 -6.66
CA ARG A 39 1.78 14.74 -5.94
C ARG A 39 0.48 14.53 -6.72
N MET A 40 0.04 13.28 -6.83
CA MET A 40 -1.28 12.92 -7.35
C MET A 40 -2.38 13.25 -6.34
N ASN A 41 -3.55 13.69 -6.82
CA ASN A 41 -4.69 14.02 -5.96
C ASN A 41 -5.18 12.82 -5.15
N THR A 42 -5.29 11.67 -5.81
CA THR A 42 -5.63 10.39 -5.20
C THR A 42 -4.92 9.26 -5.96
N VAL A 43 -4.76 8.12 -5.29
CA VAL A 43 -4.39 6.82 -5.87
C VAL A 43 -5.47 5.77 -5.61
N THR A 44 -6.64 6.19 -5.14
CA THR A 44 -7.81 5.34 -4.91
C THR A 44 -8.87 5.63 -5.97
N SER A 45 -9.54 4.58 -6.45
CA SER A 45 -10.68 4.71 -7.34
C SER A 45 -11.59 3.48 -7.28
N ASP A 46 -12.89 3.65 -7.55
CA ASP A 46 -13.83 2.53 -7.65
C ASP A 46 -13.40 1.52 -8.72
N LYS A 47 -12.72 2.01 -9.76
CA LYS A 47 -12.17 1.17 -10.82
C LYS A 47 -11.04 0.29 -10.31
N ALA A 48 -10.17 0.81 -9.43
CA ALA A 48 -9.12 0.01 -8.79
C ALA A 48 -9.72 -1.04 -7.85
N TYR A 49 -10.74 -0.66 -7.09
CA TYR A 49 -11.47 -1.57 -6.20
C TYR A 49 -12.08 -2.76 -6.94
N ASN A 50 -12.60 -2.55 -8.15
CA ASN A 50 -13.20 -3.59 -8.99
C ASN A 50 -12.21 -4.23 -10.00
N CYS A 51 -10.93 -3.88 -9.95
CA CYS A 51 -9.94 -4.37 -10.92
C CYS A 51 -9.56 -5.84 -10.68
N VAL A 52 -9.59 -6.27 -9.41
CA VAL A 52 -9.22 -7.64 -9.01
C VAL A 52 -10.50 -8.47 -8.92
N GLN A 53 -10.58 -9.52 -9.73
CA GLN A 53 -11.75 -10.41 -9.76
C GLN A 53 -11.80 -11.32 -8.53
N ASP A 54 -10.65 -11.85 -8.10
CA ASP A 54 -10.53 -12.65 -6.89
C ASP A 54 -10.08 -11.78 -5.72
N ARG A 55 -11.03 -11.39 -4.87
CA ARG A 55 -10.76 -10.52 -3.73
C ARG A 55 -9.88 -11.17 -2.66
N THR A 56 -9.64 -12.48 -2.72
CA THR A 56 -8.73 -13.16 -1.79
C THR A 56 -7.26 -12.85 -2.07
N GLU A 57 -6.94 -12.29 -3.25
CA GLU A 57 -5.60 -11.78 -3.56
C GLU A 57 -5.28 -10.45 -2.87
N LEU A 58 -6.30 -9.73 -2.38
CA LEU A 58 -6.11 -8.46 -1.69
C LEU A 58 -5.68 -8.69 -0.24
N LEU A 59 -4.87 -7.77 0.29
CA LEU A 59 -4.64 -7.74 1.73
C LEU A 59 -5.96 -7.52 2.49
N PRO A 60 -6.11 -8.12 3.68
CA PRO A 60 -7.22 -7.80 4.56
C PRO A 60 -7.13 -6.34 5.02
N ASP A 61 -8.30 -5.73 5.23
CA ASP A 61 -8.41 -4.32 5.66
C ASP A 61 -7.78 -4.07 7.05
N SER A 62 -7.67 -5.12 7.87
CA SER A 62 -7.14 -5.08 9.23
C SER A 62 -6.30 -6.32 9.50
N ILE A 63 -5.08 -6.11 9.99
CA ILE A 63 -4.12 -7.15 10.35
C ILE A 63 -3.83 -7.03 11.85
N GLY A 64 -4.17 -8.08 12.60
CA GLY A 64 -4.05 -8.15 14.05
C GLY A 64 -2.64 -8.52 14.55
N PRO A 65 -2.43 -8.65 15.86
CA PRO A 65 -1.14 -9.03 16.45
C PRO A 65 -0.79 -10.49 16.16
N GLY A 66 0.48 -10.75 15.82
CA GLY A 66 0.99 -12.10 15.57
C GLY A 66 0.54 -12.73 14.25
N GLU A 67 -0.01 -11.95 13.33
CA GLU A 67 -0.48 -12.41 12.03
C GLU A 67 0.64 -12.36 10.99
N LYS A 68 0.53 -13.26 10.00
CA LYS A 68 1.34 -13.24 8.79
C LYS A 68 0.41 -13.30 7.59
N VAL A 69 0.48 -12.30 6.73
CA VAL A 69 -0.37 -12.20 5.54
C VAL A 69 0.47 -11.80 4.33
N GLU A 70 0.01 -12.22 3.16
CA GLU A 70 0.55 -11.84 1.87
C GLU A 70 -0.62 -11.43 0.99
N GLY A 71 -0.46 -10.38 0.20
CA GLY A 71 -1.51 -9.93 -0.70
C GLY A 71 -1.16 -8.65 -1.44
N LEU A 72 -2.15 -8.14 -2.16
CA LEU A 72 -2.03 -6.99 -3.03
C LEU A 72 -2.73 -5.76 -2.46
N VAL A 73 -2.11 -4.60 -2.70
CA VAL A 73 -2.78 -3.29 -2.66
C VAL A 73 -2.83 -2.75 -4.08
N ILE A 74 -4.03 -2.42 -4.56
CA ILE A 74 -4.22 -1.86 -5.91
C ILE A 74 -4.28 -0.34 -5.83
N LEU A 75 -3.42 0.32 -6.60
CA LEU A 75 -3.32 1.78 -6.64
C LEU A 75 -3.60 2.30 -8.05
N ASP A 76 -4.52 3.25 -8.16
CA ASP A 76 -4.83 3.93 -9.42
C ASP A 76 -3.92 5.13 -9.66
N VAL A 77 -2.70 4.85 -10.07
CA VAL A 77 -1.71 5.88 -10.43
C VAL A 77 -2.05 6.53 -11.78
N ALA A 78 -1.86 7.85 -11.85
CA ALA A 78 -2.14 8.67 -13.04
C ALA A 78 -1.04 8.62 -14.12
N THR A 79 0.14 8.09 -13.80
CA THR A 79 1.29 8.03 -14.70
C THR A 79 1.79 6.59 -14.89
N LYS A 80 2.54 6.35 -15.97
CA LYS A 80 3.16 5.03 -16.25
C LYS A 80 4.37 4.73 -15.37
N SER A 81 5.03 5.77 -14.87
CA SER A 81 6.18 5.70 -13.97
C SER A 81 6.08 6.79 -12.91
N GLY A 82 6.71 6.57 -11.77
CA GLY A 82 6.76 7.52 -10.67
C GLY A 82 7.16 6.87 -9.36
N THR A 83 6.75 7.49 -8.26
CA THR A 83 6.96 6.97 -6.90
C THR A 83 5.60 6.80 -6.21
N ILE A 84 5.46 5.72 -5.45
CA ILE A 84 4.39 5.56 -4.45
C ILE A 84 4.99 5.59 -3.06
N ALA A 85 4.25 6.14 -2.11
CA ALA A 85 4.65 6.23 -0.72
C ALA A 85 3.52 5.71 0.17
N PHE A 86 3.88 4.91 1.18
CA PHE A 86 2.98 4.47 2.24
C PHE A 86 3.46 5.00 3.58
N SER A 87 2.53 5.50 4.38
CA SER A 87 2.78 5.94 5.76
C SER A 87 1.56 5.62 6.60
N PHE A 88 1.77 5.10 7.80
CA PHE A 88 0.68 4.93 8.75
C PHE A 88 0.09 6.29 9.14
N PRO A 89 -1.23 6.36 9.44
CA PRO A 89 -1.86 7.57 9.92
C PRO A 89 -1.12 8.20 11.10
N GLY A 90 -0.82 9.49 10.99
CA GLY A 90 -0.12 10.23 12.06
C GLY A 90 1.37 9.91 12.21
N GLN A 91 1.95 9.04 11.37
CA GLN A 91 3.38 8.76 11.39
C GLN A 91 4.13 9.63 10.36
N PRO A 92 5.27 10.24 10.74
CA PRO A 92 6.05 11.08 9.83
C PRO A 92 6.89 10.26 8.83
N ASN A 93 7.11 8.98 9.14
CA ASN A 93 7.97 8.08 8.38
C ASN A 93 7.15 6.96 7.72
N GLY A 94 7.71 6.38 6.67
CA GLY A 94 7.08 5.33 5.91
C GLY A 94 8.04 4.74 4.90
N TRP A 95 7.48 4.22 3.82
CA TRP A 95 8.22 3.54 2.76
C TRP A 95 7.87 4.15 1.41
N GLU A 96 8.85 4.15 0.51
CA GLU A 96 8.68 4.63 -0.85
C GLU A 96 9.19 3.61 -1.86
N TRP A 97 8.48 3.48 -2.96
CA TRP A 97 8.84 2.58 -4.05
C TRP A 97 8.69 3.28 -5.39
N GLN A 98 9.63 3.00 -6.29
CA GLN A 98 9.54 3.46 -7.66
C GLN A 98 8.85 2.41 -8.53
N TYR A 99 7.97 2.86 -9.42
CA TYR A 99 7.27 1.99 -10.37
C TYR A 99 7.48 2.48 -11.80
N GLY A 100 7.23 1.58 -12.76
CA GLY A 100 7.38 1.88 -14.19
C GLY A 100 8.82 2.04 -14.65
N LYS A 101 9.79 1.53 -13.87
CA LYS A 101 11.14 1.32 -14.37
C LYS A 101 11.15 0.06 -15.23
N PRO A 102 11.76 0.08 -16.43
CA PRO A 102 12.05 -1.15 -17.14
C PRO A 102 12.93 -2.03 -16.24
N SER A 103 12.57 -3.30 -16.07
CA SER A 103 13.47 -4.28 -15.45
C SER A 103 14.79 -4.25 -16.21
N ALA A 104 15.90 -4.04 -15.50
CA ALA A 104 17.22 -4.19 -16.10
C ALA A 104 17.35 -5.67 -16.53
N VAL A 105 17.43 -5.89 -17.84
CA VAL A 105 17.80 -7.18 -18.46
C VAL A 105 19.30 -7.36 -18.33
#